data_AF-A0A1F5PY78-F1
#
_entry.id   AF-A0A1F5PY78-F1
#
_cell.length_a   1.000
_cell.length_b   1.000
_cell.length_c   1.000
_cell.angle_alpha   90.00
_cell.angle_beta   90.00
_cell.angle_gamma   90.00
#
_symmetry.space_group_name_H-M   'P 1'
#
loop_
_entity.id
_entity.type
_entity.pdbx_description
1 polymer ?
#
loop_
_entity_poly.entity_id
_entity_poly.type
_entity_poly.pdbx_seq_one_letter_code
_entity_poly.pdbx_strand_id
1 'polypeptide(L)'
;MAIIKYINLILAFPLRGLVWLYQKTFSFDHGPLRVFYPYGYCKFYPSCSAYAELVLRNEGVAGLPKIIKRLIKCRPGVAPVIDQP
;
A
#
# COMPACT_ATOMS: atom_id res chain seq x y z
N MET A 1 8.05 -11.01 23.63
CA MET A 1 7.40 -9.98 22.76
C MET A 1 8.01 -9.89 21.35
N ALA A 2 9.20 -10.45 21.08
CA ALA A 2 9.72 -10.59 19.71
C ALA A 2 8.97 -11.66 18.88
N ILE A 3 8.63 -12.79 19.50
CA ILE A 3 7.89 -13.88 18.86
C ILE A 3 6.55 -13.41 18.28
N ILE A 4 5.78 -12.62 19.04
CA ILE A 4 4.51 -12.03 18.57
C ILE A 4 4.75 -11.10 17.37
N LYS A 5 5.82 -10.29 17.40
CA LYS A 5 6.19 -9.43 16.26
C LYS A 5 6.55 -10.25 15.02
N TYR A 6 7.34 -11.31 15.17
CA TYR A 6 7.69 -12.19 14.05
C TYR A 6 6.48 -12.92 13.49
N ILE A 7 5.60 -13.46 14.34
CA ILE A 7 4.34 -14.07 13.91
C ILE A 7 3.50 -13.05 13.13
N ASN A 8 3.34 -11.83 13.64
CA ASN A 8 2.60 -10.77 12.96
C ASN A 8 3.20 -10.40 11.58
N LEU A 9 4.53 -10.38 11.45
CA LEU A 9 5.20 -10.14 10.17
C LEU A 9 5.06 -11.32 9.21
N ILE A 10 5.11 -12.55 9.71
CA ILE A 10 4.89 -13.77 8.91
C ILE A 10 3.46 -13.82 8.40
N LEU A 11 2.48 -13.50 9.26
CA LEU A 11 1.06 -13.45 8.88
C LEU A 11 0.78 -12.37 7.82
N ALA A 12 1.62 -11.33 7.72
CA ALA A 12 1.49 -10.30 6.69
C ALA A 12 2.05 -10.73 5.32
N PHE A 13 2.84 -11.82 5.23
CA PHE A 13 3.44 -12.29 3.99
C PHE A 13 2.44 -12.50 2.83
N PRO A 14 1.29 -13.20 3.00
CA PRO A 14 0.30 -13.33 1.93
C PRO A 14 -0.25 -11.98 1.46
N LEU A 15 -0.51 -11.06 2.38
CA LEU A 15 -0.98 -9.71 2.05
C LEU A 15 0.06 -8.91 1.25
N ARG A 16 1.34 -9.01 1.64
CA ARG A 16 2.44 -8.40 0.88
C ARG A 16 2.56 -8.99 -0.52
N GLY A 17 2.39 -10.30 -0.66
CA GLY A 17 2.34 -10.98 -1.96
C GLY A 17 1.20 -10.48 -2.85
N LEU A 18 0.01 -10.28 -2.29
CA LEU A 18 -1.13 -9.71 -3.01
C LEU A 18 -0.87 -8.26 -3.45
N VAL A 19 -0.33 -7.43 -2.57
CA VAL A 19 0.04 -6.03 -2.90
C VAL A 19 1.10 -6.01 -4.00
N TRP A 20 2.11 -6.86 -3.91
CA TRP A 20 3.16 -6.98 -4.93
C TRP A 20 2.60 -7.44 -6.28
N LEU A 21 1.75 -8.46 -6.29
CA LEU A 21 1.10 -8.95 -7.51
C LEU A 21 0.28 -7.84 -8.15
N TYR A 22 -0.53 -7.13 -7.36
CA TYR A 22 -1.29 -5.98 -7.82
C TYR A 22 -0.39 -4.87 -8.40
N GLN A 23 0.72 -4.54 -7.73
CA GLN A 23 1.70 -3.57 -8.23
C GLN A 23 2.30 -3.96 -9.57
N LYS A 24 2.52 -5.26 -9.82
CA LYS A 24 3.15 -5.76 -11.05
C LYS A 24 2.18 -5.99 -12.21
N THR A 25 0.89 -6.16 -11.96
CA THR A 25 -0.10 -6.46 -13.01
C THR A 25 -1.04 -5.28 -13.27
N PHE A 26 -1.82 -4.89 -12.26
CA PHE A 26 -2.98 -3.99 -12.42
C PHE A 26 -2.75 -2.56 -11.92
N SER A 27 -1.64 -2.29 -11.24
CA SER A 27 -1.39 -0.95 -10.71
C SER A 27 -1.02 0.04 -11.80
N PHE A 28 -1.82 1.11 -11.91
CA PHE A 28 -1.54 2.29 -12.72
C PHE A 28 -0.36 3.14 -12.20
N ASP A 29 0.21 2.81 -11.03
CA ASP A 29 1.33 3.56 -10.45
C ASP A 29 2.68 2.83 -10.57
N HIS A 30 2.70 1.49 -10.67
CA HIS A 30 3.93 0.68 -10.54
C HIS A 30 4.17 -0.31 -11.69
N GLY A 31 3.10 -0.81 -12.30
CA GLY A 31 3.15 -1.90 -13.27
C GLY A 31 3.17 -1.42 -14.72
N PRO A 32 2.96 -2.32 -15.70
CA PRO A 32 2.88 -1.98 -17.12
C PRO A 32 1.81 -0.92 -17.44
N LEU A 33 0.73 -0.91 -16.65
CA LEU A 33 -0.37 0.04 -16.82
C LEU A 33 0.00 1.49 -16.44
N ARG A 34 1.18 1.75 -15.85
CA ARG A 34 1.66 3.12 -15.60
C ARG A 34 1.78 3.97 -16.87
N VAL A 35 1.87 3.33 -18.04
CA VAL A 35 1.94 4.02 -19.34
C VAL A 35 0.68 4.88 -19.58
N PHE A 36 -0.46 4.48 -19.03
CA PHE A 36 -1.71 5.26 -19.11
C PHE A 36 -1.72 6.49 -18.19
N TYR A 37 -0.88 6.51 -17.15
CA TYR A 37 -0.79 7.57 -16.15
C TYR A 37 0.68 7.88 -15.83
N PRO A 38 1.44 8.50 -16.75
CA PRO A 38 2.90 8.66 -16.62
C PRO A 38 3.33 9.52 -15.44
N TYR A 39 2.44 10.40 -14.95
CA TYR A 39 2.65 11.27 -13.80
C TYR A 39 2.08 10.72 -12.48
N GLY A 40 1.65 9.46 -12.46
CA GLY A 40 1.00 8.82 -11.32
C GLY A 40 -0.52 8.91 -11.37
N TYR A 41 -1.17 7.87 -10.87
CA TYR A 41 -2.63 7.76 -10.80
C TYR A 41 -3.13 8.07 -9.38
N CYS A 42 -2.42 7.55 -8.37
CA CYS A 42 -2.78 7.78 -6.99
C CYS A 42 -2.47 9.23 -6.57
N LYS A 43 -3.45 9.89 -5.96
CA LYS A 43 -3.30 11.26 -5.43
C LYS A 43 -2.37 11.37 -4.22
N PHE A 44 -1.99 10.24 -3.69
CA PHE A 44 -1.31 10.12 -2.42
C PHE A 44 0.13 9.70 -2.68
N TYR A 45 1.09 10.34 -2.00
CA TYR A 45 2.49 9.93 -2.04
C TYR A 45 2.95 9.42 -0.67
N PRO A 46 3.53 8.21 -0.57
CA PRO A 46 3.58 7.19 -1.63
C PRO A 46 2.16 6.72 -2.03
N SER A 47 2.03 6.05 -3.19
CA SER A 47 0.73 5.54 -3.66
C SER A 47 0.07 4.66 -2.62
N CYS A 48 -1.25 4.45 -2.69
CA CYS A 48 -1.95 3.62 -1.70
C CYS A 48 -1.40 2.19 -1.62
N SER A 49 -0.99 1.60 -2.75
CA SER A 49 -0.37 0.26 -2.76
C SER A 49 1.05 0.27 -2.18
N ALA A 50 1.86 1.30 -2.45
CA ALA A 50 3.19 1.45 -1.85
C ALA A 50 3.11 1.73 -0.34
N TYR A 51 2.15 2.56 0.09
CA TYR A 51 1.84 2.77 1.50
C TYR A 51 1.47 1.46 2.18
N ALA A 52 0.60 0.65 1.55
CA ALA A 52 0.23 -0.66 2.07
C ALA A 52 1.44 -1.62 2.20
N GLU A 53 2.32 -1.66 1.20
CA GLU A 53 3.55 -2.48 1.26
C GLU A 53 4.45 -2.05 2.43
N LEU A 54 4.69 -0.75 2.59
CA LEU A 54 5.51 -0.20 3.67
C LEU A 54 4.93 -0.49 5.05
N VAL A 55 3.61 -0.30 5.22
CA VAL A 55 2.93 -0.61 6.48
C VAL A 55 2.99 -2.10 6.78
N LEU A 56 2.66 -2.98 5.83
CA LEU A 56 2.72 -4.42 6.05
C LEU A 56 4.16 -4.90 6.34
N ARG A 57 5.16 -4.25 5.75
CA ARG A 57 6.57 -4.56 6.00
C ARG A 57 7.04 -4.14 7.40
N ASN A 58 6.58 -3.00 7.89
CA ASN A 58 7.04 -2.43 9.17
C ASN A 58 6.18 -2.88 10.36
N GLU A 59 4.87 -2.98 10.17
CA GLU A 59 3.86 -3.20 11.20
C GLU A 59 3.11 -4.52 11.04
N GLY A 60 3.30 -5.26 9.94
CA GLY A 60 2.60 -6.51 9.68
C GLY A 60 1.09 -6.32 9.60
N VAL A 61 0.32 -7.29 10.10
CA VAL A 61 -1.15 -7.27 10.08
C VAL A 61 -1.72 -6.19 11.01
N ALA A 62 -1.01 -5.85 12.09
CA ALA A 62 -1.41 -4.78 13.00
C ALA A 62 -1.53 -3.40 12.31
N GLY A 63 -0.87 -3.20 11.17
CA GLY A 63 -0.96 -1.97 10.37
C GLY A 63 -2.19 -1.87 9.46
N LEU A 64 -3.02 -2.92 9.35
CA LEU A 64 -4.22 -2.92 8.50
C LEU A 64 -5.15 -1.71 8.71
N PRO A 65 -5.42 -1.24 9.95
CA PRO A 65 -6.25 -0.06 10.15
C PRO A 65 -5.70 1.21 9.49
N LYS A 66 -4.36 1.39 9.44
CA LYS A 66 -3.73 2.52 8.73
C LYS A 66 -3.99 2.43 7.23
N ILE A 67 -3.83 1.23 6.66
CA ILE A 67 -4.04 0.96 5.23
C ILE A 67 -5.51 1.21 4.85
N ILE A 68 -6.45 0.69 5.64
CA ILE A 68 -7.89 0.87 5.42
C ILE A 68 -8.25 2.36 5.49
N LYS A 69 -7.76 3.07 6.52
CA LYS A 69 -7.98 4.52 6.66
C LYS A 69 -7.45 5.29 5.45
N ARG A 70 -6.28 4.91 4.92
CA ARG A 70 -5.69 5.49 3.70
C ARG A 70 -6.57 5.24 2.47
N LEU A 71 -7.05 4.01 2.27
CA LEU A 71 -7.93 3.66 1.16
C LEU A 71 -9.26 4.43 1.19
N ILE A 72 -9.87 4.58 2.38
CA ILE A 72 -11.11 5.37 2.55
C ILE A 72 -10.87 6.86 2.20
N LYS A 73 -9.70 7.40 2.54
CA LYS A 73 -9.32 8.77 2.17
C LYS A 73 -9.07 8.91 0.66
N CYS A 74 -8.65 7.85 -0.02
CA CYS A 74 -8.32 7.87 -1.45
C CYS A 74 -9.57 7.80 -2.32
N ARG A 75 -10.17 8.98 -2.57
CA ARG A 75 -11.35 9.14 -3.43
C ARG A 75 -11.20 10.31 -4.42
N PRO A 76 -12.00 10.33 -5.50
CA PRO A 76 -12.11 11.51 -6.36
C PRO A 76 -12.39 12.79 -5.55
N GLY A 77 -11.91 13.93 -6.02
CA GLY A 77 -12.05 15.22 -5.33
C GLY A 77 -11.07 15.53 -4.19
N VAL A 78 -10.30 14.55 -3.68
CA VAL A 78 -9.23 14.83 -2.70
C VAL A 78 -8.03 15.51 -3.39
N ALA A 79 -7.38 16.47 -2.74
CA ALA A 79 -6.16 17.09 -3.25
C ALA A 79 -4.96 16.12 -3.15
N PRO A 80 -3.92 16.25 -3.99
CA PRO A 80 -2.71 15.47 -3.82
C PRO A 80 -2.06 15.74 -2.45
N VAL A 81 -1.68 14.68 -1.72
CA VAL A 81 -1.14 14.79 -0.35
C VAL A 81 0.01 13.81 -0.14
N ILE A 82 1.07 14.29 0.50
CA ILE A 82 2.14 13.46 1.05
C ILE A 82 1.70 12.99 2.44
N ASP A 83 1.49 11.68 2.62
CA ASP A 83 1.20 11.10 3.93
C ASP A 83 1.87 9.72 3.97
N GLN A 84 2.95 9.66 4.74
CA GLN A 84 3.87 8.53 4.87
C GLN A 84 3.49 7.71 6.12
N PRO A 85 3.69 6.38 6.10
CA PRO A 85 3.21 5.47 7.15
C PRO A 85 3.96 5.53 8.49
#